data_AF-A0A3D2SUL7-F1
#
_entry.id   AF-A0A3D2SUL7-F1
#
_cell.length_a   1.000
_cell.length_b   1.000
_cell.length_c   1.000
_cell.angle_alpha   90.00
_cell.angle_beta   90.00
_cell.angle_gamma   90.00
#
_symmetry.space_group_name_H-M   'P 1'
#
loop_
_entity.id
_entity.type
_entity.pdbx_description
1 polymer ?
#
loop_
_entity_poly.entity_id
_entity_poly.type
_entity_poly.pdbx_seq_one_letter_code
_entity_poly.pdbx_strand_id
1 'polypeptide(L)' 'DVLKKLRPDRFEDIIALVSLYRPGPMDNIPRYINIKEEREDADYMHPILQPILEETFGIMIYQEQVMQ' A
#
# COMPACT_ATOMS: atom_id res chain seq x y z
N ASP A 1 1.89 -0.06 -17.19
CA ASP A 1 1.83 1.36 -16.78
C ASP A 1 1.97 1.61 -15.29
N VAL A 2 1.35 0.81 -14.42
CA VAL A 2 1.42 1.02 -12.96
C VAL A 2 2.85 1.01 -12.43
N LEU A 3 3.69 0.03 -12.81
CA LEU A 3 5.12 0.00 -12.44
C LEU A 3 5.88 1.28 -12.77
N LYS A 4 5.59 1.88 -13.94
CA LYS A 4 6.24 3.12 -14.38
C LYS A 4 5.82 4.32 -13.52
N LYS A 5 4.57 4.33 -13.04
CA LYS A 5 4.04 5.38 -12.16
C LYS A 5 4.51 5.20 -10.72
N LEU A 6 4.60 3.96 -10.26
CA LEU A 6 4.98 3.60 -8.89
C LEU A 6 6.46 3.86 -8.57
N ARG A 7 7.34 3.74 -9.57
CA ARG A 7 8.79 3.90 -9.43
C ARG A 7 9.32 3.18 -8.17
N PRO A 8 9.19 1.83 -8.10
CA PRO A 8 9.56 1.08 -6.92
C PRO A 8 11.05 1.27 -6.60
N ASP A 9 11.34 1.64 -5.36
CA ASP A 9 12.68 1.87 -4.81
C ASP A 9 12.99 0.91 -3.66
N ARG A 10 12.00 0.10 -3.26
CA ARG A 10 12.08 -0.93 -2.23
C ARG A 10 11.52 -2.26 -2.72
N PHE A 11 11.92 -3.36 -2.09
CA PHE A 11 11.41 -4.69 -2.42
C PHE A 11 9.92 -4.83 -2.07
N GLU A 12 9.48 -4.20 -0.98
CA GLU A 12 8.10 -4.21 -0.51
C GLU A 12 7.11 -3.67 -1.55
N ASP A 13 7.51 -2.66 -2.34
CA ASP A 13 6.67 -2.11 -3.41
C ASP A 13 6.31 -3.13 -4.48
N ILE A 14 7.22 -4.08 -4.75
CA ILE A 14 6.99 -5.15 -5.72
C ILE A 14 5.92 -6.10 -5.17
N ILE A 15 6.03 -6.45 -3.88
CA ILE A 15 5.06 -7.33 -3.20
C ILE A 15 3.69 -6.66 -3.12
N ALA A 16 3.64 -5.39 -2.71
CA ALA A 16 2.43 -4.59 -2.63
C ALA A 16 1.76 -4.48 -3.99
N LEU A 17 2.52 -4.22 -5.06
CA LEU A 17 1.99 -4.14 -6.40
C LEU A 17 1.38 -5.47 -6.87
N VAL A 18 2.05 -6.60 -6.66
CA VAL A 18 1.51 -7.93 -7.02
C VAL A 18 0.20 -8.22 -6.27
N SER A 19 0.08 -7.71 -5.05
CA SER A 19 -1.14 -7.86 -4.24
C SER A 19 -2.27 -6.95 -4.71
N LEU A 20 -1.93 -5.71 -5.06
CA LEU A 20 -2.86 -4.69 -5.56
C LEU A 20 -3.33 -4.93 -7.00
N TYR A 21 -2.58 -5.64 -7.84
CA TYR A 21 -2.92 -5.85 -9.26
C TYR A 21 -3.98 -6.94 -9.46
N ARG A 22 -5.07 -6.88 -8.69
CA ARG A 22 -6.23 -7.78 -8.73
C ARG A 22 -7.52 -6.96 -8.76
N PRO A 23 -8.62 -7.48 -9.36
CA PRO A 23 -9.92 -6.80 -9.34
C PRO A 23 -10.38 -6.53 -7.91
N GLY A 24 -10.75 -5.29 -7.61
CA GLY A 24 -11.03 -4.81 -6.24
C GLY A 24 -9.85 -4.02 -5.66
N PRO A 25 -8.75 -4.67 -5.22
CA PRO A 25 -7.57 -3.97 -4.70
C PRO A 25 -6.91 -3.00 -5.69
N MET A 26 -7.10 -3.18 -7.00
CA MET A 26 -6.52 -2.30 -8.02
C MET A 26 -6.98 -0.83 -7.89
N ASP A 27 -8.14 -0.59 -7.29
CA ASP A 27 -8.67 0.76 -7.07
C ASP A 27 -7.85 1.53 -6.02
N ASN A 28 -7.06 0.83 -5.20
CA ASN A 28 -6.16 1.43 -4.22
C ASN A 28 -4.77 1.76 -4.79
N ILE A 29 -4.44 1.31 -6.01
CA ILE A 29 -3.15 1.61 -6.66
C ILE A 29 -2.87 3.12 -6.74
N PRO A 30 -3.82 3.98 -7.15
CA PRO A 30 -3.58 5.43 -7.19
C PRO A 30 -3.27 6.01 -5.81
N ARG A 31 -3.97 5.55 -4.77
CA ARG A 31 -3.75 6.00 -3.38
C ARG A 31 -2.38 5.58 -2.86
N TYR A 32 -1.98 4.33 -3.10
CA TYR A 32 -0.64 3.84 -2.75
C TYR A 32 0.45 4.72 -3.38
N ILE A 33 0.31 5.06 -4.67
CA ILE A 33 1.27 5.92 -5.38
C ILE A 33 1.27 7.34 -4.80
N ASN A 34 0.11 7.90 -4.47
CA ASN A 34 0.01 9.24 -3.91
C ASN A 34 0.71 9.35 -2.55
N ILE A 35 0.49 8.37 -1.67
CA ILE A 35 1.12 8.37 -0.34
C ILE A 35 2.63 8.16 -0.47
N LYS A 36 3.05 7.23 -1.33
CA LYS A 36 4.47 7.00 -1.60
C LYS A 36 5.18 8.26 -2.12
N GLU A 37 4.53 9.03 -2.97
CA GLU A 37 5.08 10.27 -3.53
C GLU A 37 4.82 11.49 -2.63
N GLU A 38 4.42 11.28 -1.37
CA GLU A 38 4.16 12.31 -0.36
C GLU A 38 3.11 13.36 -0.79
N ARG A 39 2.17 12.95 -1.66
CA ARG A 39 1.06 13.79 -2.15
C ARG A 39 -0.18 13.68 -1.29
N GLU A 40 -0.24 12.67 -0.43
CA GLU A 40 -1.33 12.34 0.47
C GLU A 40 -0.76 11.71 1.74
N ASP A 41 -1.36 11.99 2.90
CA ASP A 41 -0.94 11.38 4.16
C ASP A 41 -1.49 9.96 4.30
N ALA A 42 -0.70 9.06 4.88
CA ALA A 42 -1.15 7.72 5.23
C ALA A 42 -2.18 7.78 6.36
N ASP A 43 -3.30 7.07 6.21
CA ASP A 43 -4.29 6.89 7.27
C ASP A 43 -4.16 5.49 7.85
N TYR A 44 -3.66 5.41 9.08
CA TYR A 44 -3.48 4.15 9.80
C TYR A 44 -4.70 3.74 10.62
N MET A 45 -5.78 4.53 10.62
CA MET A 45 -7.02 4.37 11.39
C MET A 45 -6.86 4.40 12.92
N HIS A 46 -5.84 3.76 13.48
CA HIS A 46 -5.57 3.68 14.91
C HIS A 46 -4.07 3.46 15.19
N PRO A 47 -3.49 4.02 16.28
CA PRO A 47 -2.06 3.88 16.59
C PRO A 47 -1.53 2.43 16.70
N ILE A 48 -2.39 1.49 17.10
CA ILE A 48 -2.02 0.05 17.17
C ILE A 48 -1.82 -0.56 15.79
N LEU A 49 -2.54 -0.05 14.78
CA LEU A 49 -2.46 -0.54 13.40
C LEU A 49 -1.31 0.09 12.63
N GLN A 50 -0.77 1.21 13.09
CA GLN A 50 0.38 1.88 12.46
C GLN A 50 1.55 0.92 12.19
N PRO A 51 2.09 0.14 13.16
CA PRO A 51 3.20 -0.77 12.89
C PRO A 51 2.85 -1.93 11.94
N ILE A 52 1.56 -2.27 11.77
CA ILE A 52 1.10 -3.36 10.89
C ILE A 52 0.91 -2.86 9.45
N LEU A 53 0.50 -1.61 9.31
CA LEU A 53 0.11 -1.00 8.03
C LEU A 53 1.17 -0.02 7.47
N GLU A 54 2.25 0.25 8.21
CA GLU A 54 3.33 1.14 7.78
C GLU A 54 3.94 0.70 6.44
N GLU A 55 4.16 -0.61 6.27
CA GLU A 55 4.71 -1.19 5.03
C GLU A 55 3.79 -1.03 3.82
N THR A 56 2.49 -0.80 4.04
CA THR A 56 1.48 -0.70 2.99
C THR A 56 0.77 0.65 2.99
N PHE A 57 1.38 1.66 3.62
CA PHE A 57 0.89 3.04 3.66
C PHE A 57 -0.55 3.17 4.19
N GLY A 58 -0.93 2.36 5.19
CA GLY A 58 -2.29 2.37 5.74
C GLY A 58 -3.30 1.54 4.96
N ILE A 59 -2.91 0.98 3.81
CA ILE A 59 -3.80 0.19 2.94
C ILE A 59 -3.71 -1.28 3.33
N MET A 60 -4.80 -1.86 3.85
CA MET A 60 -4.86 -3.30 4.12
C MET A 60 -4.89 -4.11 2.82
N ILE A 61 -3.80 -4.84 2.55
CA ILE A 61 -3.66 -5.64 1.32
C ILE A 61 -3.23 -7.09 1.60
N TYR A 62 -2.61 -7.37 2.75
CA TYR A 62 -2.19 -8.72 3.13
C TYR A 62 -3.18 -9.36 4.11
N GLN A 63 -3.28 -10.69 4.07
CA GLN A 63 -4.16 -11.41 5.00
C GLN A 63 -3.60 -11.38 6.42
N GLU A 64 -2.28 -11.41 6.53
CA GLU A 64 -1.51 -11.32 7.76
C GLU A 64 -1.82 -10.03 8.54
N GLN A 65 -2.03 -8.92 7.82
CA GLN A 65 -2.43 -7.64 8.42
C GLN A 65 -3.82 -7.67 9.04
N VAL A 66 -4.70 -8.58 8.59
CA VAL A 66 -6.06 -8.76 9.14
C VAL A 66 -6.06 -9.70 10.33
N MET A 67 -5.08 -10.62 10.39
CA MET A 67 -4.96 -11.60 11.47
C MET A 67 -4.31 -11.04 12.75
N GLN A 68 -3.55 -9.94 12.62
CA GLN A 68 -2.89 -9.25 13.73
C GLN A 68 -3.80 -8.22 14.39
#